data_AF-A0A917CSH8-F1
#
_entry.id   AF-A0A917CSH8-F1
#
_cell.length_a   1.000
_cell.length_b   1.000
_cell.length_c   1.000
_cell.angle_alpha   90.00
_cell.angle_beta   90.00
_cell.angle_gamma   90.00
#
_symmetry.space_group_name_H-M   'P 1'
#
loop_
_entity.id
_entity.type
_entity.pdbx_description
1 polymer ?
#
loop_
_entity_poly.entity_id
_entity_poly.type
_entity_poly.pdbx_seq_one_letter_code
_entity_poly.pdbx_strand_id
1 'polypeptide(L)' 'MDNKELEYTVEYQDSYGVIYFENIKASDLSDAKMQIRQRFPDVSIRAVTVIPHDNGDE' A
#
# COMPACT_ATOMS: atom_id res chain seq x y z
N MET A 1 20.17 8.54 -7.88
CA MET A 1 19.51 7.23 -7.79
C MET A 1 18.02 7.52 -7.80
N ASP A 2 17.42 7.45 -8.98
CA ASP A 2 15.99 7.62 -9.18
C ASP A 2 15.29 6.36 -8.64
N ASN A 3 15.10 6.30 -7.32
CA ASN A 3 14.20 5.31 -6.74
C ASN A 3 12.80 5.66 -7.24
N LYS A 4 12.39 4.97 -8.31
CA LYS A 4 11.04 5.08 -8.86
C LYS A 4 10.08 4.50 -7.83
N GLU A 5 9.65 5.33 -6.89
CA GLU A 5 8.62 4.97 -5.92
C GLU A 5 7.37 4.54 -6.70
N LEU A 6 6.91 3.32 -6.43
CA LEU A 6 5.69 2.79 -7.02
C LEU A 6 4.52 3.14 -6.10
N GLU A 7 3.36 3.38 -6.69
CA GLU A 7 2.14 3.53 -5.93
C GLU A 7 1.50 2.15 -5.71
N TYR A 8 1.03 1.92 -4.49
CA TYR A 8 0.35 0.69 -4.10
C TYR A 8 -0.95 1.02 -3.40
N THR A 9 -2.00 0.24 -3.67
CA THR A 9 -3.19 0.18 -2.82
C THR A 9 -3.01 -0.91 -1.78
N VAL A 10 -3.14 -0.57 -0.50
CA VAL A 10 -3.14 -1.54 0.61
C VAL A 10 -4.55 -1.68 1.16
N GLU A 11 -5.05 -2.91 1.20
CA GLU A 11 -6.27 -3.29 1.89
C GLU A 11 -5.90 -3.82 3.28
N TYR A 12 -6.48 -3.24 4.33
CA TYR A 12 -6.27 -3.70 5.71
C TYR A 12 -7.56 -3.63 6.53
N GLN A 13 -7.64 -4.47 7.56
CA GLN A 13 -8.82 -4.63 8.40
C GLN A 13 -8.45 -4.41 9.86
N ASP A 14 -9.27 -3.65 10.59
CA ASP A 14 -9.11 -3.46 12.04
C ASP A 14 -9.73 -4.61 12.86
N SER A 15 -9.55 -4.55 14.17
CA SER A 15 -10.08 -5.54 15.12
C SER A 15 -11.61 -5.57 15.21
N TYR A 16 -12.30 -4.51 14.74
CA TYR A 16 -13.76 -4.44 14.67
C TYR A 16 -14.31 -5.01 13.35
N GLY A 17 -13.43 -5.38 12.42
CA GLY A 17 -13.81 -5.93 11.13
C GLY A 17 -14.03 -4.90 10.03
N VAL A 18 -13.71 -3.62 10.27
CA VAL A 18 -13.83 -2.57 9.25
C VAL A 18 -12.65 -2.69 8.29
N ILE A 19 -12.94 -2.64 6.98
CA ILE A 19 -11.95 -2.73 5.90
C ILE A 19 -11.67 -1.33 5.38
N TYR A 20 -10.38 -1.02 5.25
CA TYR A 20 -9.86 0.23 4.73
C TYR A 20 -8.99 -0.03 3.50
N PHE A 21 -8.93 0.96 2.62
CA PHE A 21 -8.08 0.98 1.44
C PHE A 21 -7.27 2.27 1.47
N GLU A 22 -5.96 2.15 1.28
CA GLU A 22 -5.08 3.31 1.26
C GLU A 22 -4.06 3.20 0.13
N ASN A 23 -3.92 4.26 -0.66
CA ASN A 23 -2.87 4.38 -1.66
C ASN A 23 -1.63 4.99 -1.01
N ILE A 24 -0.49 4.32 -1.15
CA ILE A 24 0.79 4.76 -0.61
C ILE A 24 1.90 4.59 -1.64
N LYS A 25 2.89 5.48 -1.56
CA LYS A 25 4.13 5.33 -2.31
C LYS A 25 5.12 4.51 -1.48
N ALA A 26 5.69 3.49 -2.10
CA ALA A 26 6.65 2.63 -1.46
C ALA A 26 7.71 2.15 -2.46
N SER A 27 8.86 1.74 -1.92
CA SER A 27 9.92 1.16 -2.76
C SER A 27 9.54 -0.24 -3.25
N ASP A 28 8.82 -1.01 -2.42
CA ASP A 28 8.37 -2.36 -2.73
C ASP A 28 7.14 -2.77 -1.87
N LEU A 29 6.63 -3.98 -2.10
CA LEU A 29 5.49 -4.54 -1.37
C LEU A 29 5.72 -4.68 0.14
N SER A 30 6.97 -4.93 0.58
CA SER A 30 7.31 -5.09 2.00
C SER A 30 7.32 -3.73 2.70
N ASP A 31 7.89 -2.72 2.04
CA ASP A 31 7.86 -1.33 2.49
C ASP A 31 6.41 -0.81 2.62
N ALA A 32 5.57 -1.06 1.61
CA ALA A 32 4.15 -0.72 1.66
C ALA A 32 3.43 -1.31 2.89
N LYS A 33 3.68 -2.60 3.19
CA LYS A 33 3.12 -3.26 4.37
C LYS A 33 3.66 -2.67 5.68
N MET A 34 4.96 -2.37 5.72
CA MET A 34 5.61 -1.80 6.89
C MET A 34 5.02 -0.44 7.24
N GLN A 35 4.81 0.44 6.25
CA GLN A 35 4.24 1.77 6.47
C GLN A 35 2.83 1.72 7.07
N ILE A 36 1.97 0.79 6.63
CA ILE A 36 0.64 0.57 7.25
C ILE A 36 0.79 0.09 8.68
N ARG A 37 1.63 -0.91 8.95
CA ARG A 37 1.82 -1.46 10.31
C ARG A 37 2.43 -0.46 11.29
N GLN A 38 3.28 0.46 10.82
CA GLN A 38 3.84 1.52 11.67
C GLN A 38 2.78 2.52 12.13
N ARG A 39 1.80 2.83 11.28
CA ARG A 39 0.69 3.74 11.61
C ARG A 39 -0.43 3.05 12.37
N PHE A 40 -0.70 1.80 12.01
CA PHE A 40 -1.80 1.00 12.55
C PHE A 40 -1.26 -0.39 12.95
N PRO A 41 -0.66 -0.54 14.13
CA PRO A 41 -0.01 -1.80 14.53
C PRO A 41 -0.99 -2.97 14.70
N ASP A 42 -2.26 -2.67 14.99
CA ASP A 42 -3.28 -3.68 15.31
C ASP A 42 -4.11 -4.13 14.09
N VAL A 43 -3.81 -3.64 12.88
CA VAL A 43 -4.56 -4.02 11.67
C VAL A 43 -3.96 -5.24 10.99
N SER A 44 -4.83 -6.05 10.39
CA SER A 44 -4.44 -7.16 9.53
C SER A 44 -4.43 -6.71 8.08
N ILE A 45 -3.27 -6.76 7.42
CA ILE A 45 -3.16 -6.48 5.99
C ILE A 45 -3.73 -7.67 5.21
N ARG A 46 -4.69 -7.39 4.33
CA ARG A 46 -5.40 -8.38 3.52
C ARG A 46 -4.83 -8.50 2.12
N ALA A 47 -4.55 -7.37 1.47
CA ALA A 47 -3.97 -7.33 0.14
C ALA A 47 -3.08 -6.10 -0.07
N VAL A 48 -2.14 -6.21 -1.01
CA VAL A 48 -1.34 -5.09 -1.51
C VAL A 48 -1.26 -5.23 -3.03
N THR A 49 -1.67 -4.19 -3.75
CA THR A 49 -1.75 -4.19 -5.21
C THR A 49 -0.93 -3.02 -5.73
N VAL A 50 -0.04 -3.27 -6.69
CA VAL A 50 0.69 -2.20 -7.38
C VAL A 50 -0.26 -1.48 -8.34
N ILE A 51 -0.24 -0.15 -8.32
CA ILE A 51 -0.95 0.67 -9.29
C ILE A 51 0.01 0.88 -10.46
N PRO A 52 -0.24 0.27 -11.63
CA PRO A 52 0.57 0.55 -12.79
C PRO A 52 0.37 2.03 -13.16
N HIS A 53 1.46 2.81 -13.14
CA HIS A 53 1.49 4.07 -13.86
C HIS A 53 1.52 3.74 -15.35
N ASP A 54 0.34 3.68 -15.95
CA ASP A 54 0.22 3.78 -17.41
C ASP A 54 0.69 5.20 -17.74
N ASN A 55 1.94 5.32 -18.21
CA ASN A 55 2.33 6.53 -18.92
C ASN A 55 1.50 6.48 -20.20
N GLY A 56 0.32 7.11 -20.18
CA GLY A 56 -0.52 7.21 -21.36
C GLY A 56 0.29 7.85 -22.48
N ASP A 57 0.79 7.02 -23.39
CA ASP A 57 1.19 7.44 -24.72
C ASP A 57 -0.12 7.77 -25.47
N GLU A 58 -0.55 9.03 -25.39
CA GLU A 58 -1.36 9.68 -26.43
C GLU A 58 -0.45 10.48 -27.38
#